data_AF-A0A973MTF0-F1
#
_entry.id   AF-A0A973MTF0-F1
#
_cell.length_a   1.000
_cell.length_b   1.000
_cell.length_c   1.000
_cell.angle_alpha   90.00
_cell.angle_beta   90.00
_cell.angle_gamma   90.00
#
_symmetry.space_group_name_H-M   'P 1'
#
loop_
_entity.id
_entity.type
_entity.pdbx_description
1 polymer ?
#
loop_
_entity_poly.entity_id
_entity_poly.type
_entity_poly.pdbx_seq_one_letter_code
_entity_poly.pdbx_strand_id
1 'polypeptide(L)'
;MGKRREPRLFKITFGDGPYEGLSLTLRGLTIREYNRIGTRRAGDEDSALNGLVQTIAEQLVEWNREDADGRPLPPTLENLQDEEPALIYLLVDEWTQAMAGVAAPLDSSSPSGQPSEVESMLAEIPSQSLAS
;
A
#
# COMPACT_ATOMS: atom_id res chain seq x y z
N MET A 1 14.40 -18.69 -21.26
CA MET A 1 13.27 -17.74 -21.39
C MET A 1 13.24 -16.86 -20.15
N GLY A 2 13.45 -15.55 -20.30
CA GLY A 2 13.43 -14.63 -19.15
C GLY A 2 12.00 -14.24 -18.78
N LYS A 3 11.65 -14.25 -17.49
CA LYS A 3 10.40 -13.66 -17.01
C LYS A 3 10.54 -12.13 -17.01
N ARG A 4 9.58 -11.42 -17.63
CA ARG A 4 9.50 -9.96 -17.55
C ARG A 4 9.17 -9.58 -16.12
N ARG A 5 9.89 -8.61 -15.56
CA ARG A 5 9.60 -8.09 -14.24
C ARG A 5 8.37 -7.19 -14.33
N GLU A 6 7.28 -7.61 -13.73
CA GLU A 6 6.11 -6.75 -13.51
C GLU A 6 6.22 -6.16 -12.09
N PRO A 7 6.23 -4.83 -11.94
CA PRO A 7 6.24 -4.24 -10.61
C PRO A 7 4.92 -4.57 -9.91
N ARG A 8 5.00 -4.96 -8.63
CA ARG A 8 3.80 -5.14 -7.80
C ARG A 8 3.10 -3.80 -7.62
N LEU A 9 1.78 -3.81 -7.47
CA LEU A 9 1.02 -2.60 -7.12
C LEU A 9 0.68 -2.65 -5.63
N PHE A 10 0.78 -1.50 -4.98
CA PHE A 10 0.47 -1.28 -3.57
C PHE A 10 -0.65 -0.25 -3.51
N LYS A 11 -1.80 -0.65 -2.97
CA LYS A 11 -2.89 0.27 -2.68
C LYS A 11 -2.76 0.72 -1.23
N ILE A 12 -2.75 2.03 -1.01
CA ILE A 12 -2.68 2.65 0.32
C ILE A 12 -3.98 3.44 0.49
N THR A 13 -4.67 3.20 1.59
CA THR A 13 -5.89 3.89 1.96
C THR A 13 -5.72 4.43 3.37
N PHE A 14 -5.93 5.72 3.56
CA PHE A 14 -5.87 6.37 4.86
C PHE A 14 -7.22 6.23 5.57
N GLY A 15 -7.25 5.52 6.70
CA GLY A 15 -8.47 5.23 7.46
C GLY A 15 -8.74 6.16 8.65
N ASP A 16 -7.78 6.99 9.03
CA ASP A 16 -7.89 7.93 10.15
C ASP A 16 -7.01 9.17 9.89
N GLY A 17 -7.32 10.29 10.54
CA GLY A 17 -6.53 11.50 10.52
C GLY A 17 -6.89 12.48 9.39
N PRO A 18 -6.01 13.47 9.10
CA PRO A 18 -6.33 14.59 8.20
C PRO A 18 -6.50 14.19 6.73
N TYR A 19 -6.06 13.00 6.36
CA TYR A 19 -6.15 12.46 5.00
C TYR A 19 -7.14 11.28 4.92
N GLU A 20 -8.06 11.13 5.88
CA GLU A 20 -9.08 10.09 5.88
C GLU A 20 -9.81 10.03 4.51
N GLY A 21 -9.92 8.83 3.97
CA GLY A 21 -10.57 8.59 2.67
C GLY A 21 -9.67 8.83 1.46
N LEU A 22 -8.44 9.34 1.62
CA LEU A 22 -7.44 9.36 0.56
C LEU A 22 -7.01 7.92 0.23
N SER A 23 -7.07 7.58 -1.05
CA SER A 23 -6.67 6.29 -1.59
C SER A 23 -5.79 6.51 -2.81
N LEU A 24 -4.71 5.75 -2.87
CA LEU A 24 -3.74 5.83 -3.97
C LEU A 24 -3.12 4.47 -4.28
N THR A 25 -2.73 4.28 -5.52
CA THR A 25 -2.07 3.07 -6.00
C THR A 25 -0.67 3.43 -6.49
N LEU A 26 0.35 2.81 -5.88
CA LEU A 26 1.76 2.97 -6.21
C LEU A 26 2.35 1.67 -6.76
N ARG A 27 3.33 1.78 -7.63
CA ARG A 27 4.17 0.64 -8.04
C ARG A 27 5.17 0.29 -6.94
N GLY A 28 5.63 -0.95 -6.95
CA GLY A 28 6.67 -1.43 -6.04
C GLY A 28 8.05 -0.96 -6.44
N LEU A 29 8.89 -0.70 -5.45
CA LEU A 29 10.27 -0.29 -5.67
C LEU A 29 11.20 -1.47 -5.97
N THR A 30 12.23 -1.19 -6.75
CA THR A 30 13.47 -1.96 -6.76
C THR A 30 14.28 -1.70 -5.49
N ILE A 31 15.15 -2.63 -5.11
CA ILE A 31 16.10 -2.42 -4.00
C ILE A 31 16.96 -1.16 -4.21
N ARG A 32 17.27 -0.83 -5.47
CA ARG A 32 17.99 0.41 -5.81
C ARG A 32 17.18 1.66 -5.45
N GLU A 33 15.90 1.69 -5.80
CA GLU A 33 15.03 2.82 -5.50
C GLU A 33 14.70 2.88 -4.00
N TYR A 34 14.51 1.74 -3.34
CA TYR A 34 14.31 1.66 -1.89
C TYR A 34 15.51 2.26 -1.13
N ASN A 35 16.74 1.89 -1.50
CA ASN A 35 17.94 2.48 -0.92
C ASN A 35 18.04 4.00 -1.20
N ARG A 36 17.60 4.45 -2.38
CA ARG A 36 17.58 5.88 -2.74
C ARG A 36 16.66 6.68 -1.82
N ILE A 37 15.54 6.11 -1.37
CA ILE A 37 14.65 6.76 -0.37
C ILE A 37 15.39 6.93 0.97
N GLY A 38 16.05 5.87 1.46
CA GLY A 38 16.82 5.93 2.71
C GLY A 38 17.95 6.96 2.66
N THR A 39 18.73 7.01 1.57
CA THR A 39 19.79 8.01 1.39
C THR A 39 19.24 9.44 1.35
N ARG A 40 18.10 9.67 0.68
CA ARG A 40 17.49 11.00 0.60
C ARG A 40 17.03 11.52 1.97
N ARG A 41 16.42 10.66 2.81
CA ARG A 41 16.01 11.04 4.17
C ARG A 41 17.18 11.50 5.06
N ALA A 42 18.41 11.12 4.74
CA ALA A 42 19.61 11.52 5.48
C ALA A 42 20.31 12.78 4.92
N GLY A 43 19.80 13.35 3.82
CA GLY A 43 20.35 14.54 3.18
C GLY A 43 19.82 15.86 3.75
N ASP A 44 20.15 16.96 3.07
CA ASP A 44 19.54 18.27 3.27
C ASP A 44 18.01 18.20 3.08
N GLU A 45 17.23 18.86 3.94
CA GLU A 45 15.78 18.67 4.07
C GLU A 45 15.02 19.04 2.78
N ASP A 46 15.35 20.18 2.16
CA ASP A 46 14.74 20.62 0.90
C ASP A 46 15.08 19.68 -0.26
N SER A 47 16.33 19.24 -0.34
CA SER A 47 16.77 18.28 -1.38
C SER A 47 16.13 16.89 -1.17
N ALA A 48 15.99 16.48 0.09
CA ALA A 48 15.38 15.24 0.49
C ALA A 48 13.91 15.19 0.05
N LEU A 49 13.14 16.23 0.41
CA LEU A 49 11.71 16.30 0.11
C LEU A 49 11.45 16.28 -1.40
N ASN A 50 12.12 17.13 -2.17
CA ASN A 50 12.00 17.15 -3.63
C ASN A 50 12.35 15.79 -4.26
N GLY A 51 13.37 15.12 -3.72
CA GLY A 51 13.73 13.78 -4.15
C GLY A 51 12.65 12.74 -3.86
N LEU A 52 11.98 12.83 -2.72
CA LEU A 52 10.87 11.93 -2.36
C LEU A 52 9.65 12.16 -3.24
N VAL A 53 9.26 13.43 -3.44
CA VAL A 53 8.16 13.84 -4.32
C VAL A 53 8.37 13.29 -5.73
N GLN A 54 9.57 13.45 -6.30
CA GLN A 54 9.89 12.91 -7.62
C GLN A 54 9.72 11.39 -7.69
N THR A 55 10.14 10.66 -6.66
CA THR A 55 10.02 9.20 -6.67
C THR A 55 8.59 8.71 -6.45
N ILE A 56 7.77 9.42 -5.70
CA ILE A 56 6.34 9.13 -5.63
C ILE A 56 5.72 9.35 -7.01
N ALA A 57 5.98 10.50 -7.65
CA ALA A 57 5.44 10.81 -8.98
C ALA A 57 5.79 9.77 -10.04
N GLU A 58 7.01 9.21 -10.00
CA GLU A 58 7.45 8.15 -10.91
C GLU A 58 6.71 6.82 -10.72
N GLN A 59 6.20 6.56 -9.52
CA GLN A 59 5.58 5.28 -9.14
C GLN A 59 4.07 5.37 -8.94
N LEU A 60 3.50 6.57 -8.85
CA LEU A 60 2.08 6.81 -8.67
C LEU A 60 1.33 6.43 -9.94
N VAL A 61 0.35 5.53 -9.79
CA VAL A 61 -0.48 5.04 -10.89
C VAL A 61 -1.81 5.80 -10.92
N GLU A 62 -2.42 5.96 -9.76
CA GLU A 62 -3.70 6.65 -9.57
C GLU A 62 -3.84 7.10 -8.12
N TRP A 63 -4.72 8.07 -7.92
CA TRP A 63 -5.18 8.56 -6.62
C TRP A 63 -6.58 9.16 -6.77
N ASN A 64 -7.29 9.36 -5.66
CA ASN A 64 -8.60 10.01 -5.64
C ASN A 64 -8.54 11.49 -5.19
N ARG A 65 -7.41 12.19 -5.41
CA ARG A 65 -7.31 13.61 -5.08
C ARG A 65 -8.17 14.45 -6.00
N GLU A 66 -8.76 15.49 -5.42
CA GLU A 66 -9.56 16.48 -6.11
C GLU A 66 -9.04 17.89 -5.80
N ASP A 67 -9.26 18.82 -6.72
CA ASP A 67 -8.99 20.25 -6.50
C ASP A 67 -10.09 20.91 -5.65
N ALA A 68 -9.95 22.21 -5.38
CA ALA A 68 -10.94 22.98 -4.61
C ALA A 68 -12.33 23.05 -5.27
N ASP A 69 -12.43 22.79 -6.57
CA ASP A 69 -13.68 22.75 -7.33
C ASP A 69 -14.27 21.32 -7.42
N GLY A 70 -13.65 20.34 -6.74
CA GLY A 70 -14.08 18.93 -6.73
C GLY A 70 -13.74 18.18 -8.01
N ARG A 71 -12.74 18.62 -8.78
CA ARG A 71 -12.30 17.94 -10.00
C ARG A 71 -11.11 17.02 -9.72
N PRO A 72 -11.07 15.82 -10.32
CA PRO A 72 -9.98 14.89 -10.08
C PRO A 72 -8.64 15.48 -10.56
N LEU A 73 -7.66 15.51 -9.66
CA LEU A 73 -6.29 15.86 -10.00
C LEU A 73 -5.60 14.65 -10.65
N PRO A 74 -4.86 14.81 -11.76
CA PRO A 74 -4.07 13.72 -12.29
C PRO A 74 -2.86 13.41 -11.38
N PRO A 75 -2.35 12.17 -11.37
CA PRO A 75 -1.19 11.78 -10.56
C PRO A 75 0.12 12.26 -11.21
N THR A 76 0.35 13.58 -11.22
CA THR A 76 1.52 14.21 -11.83
C THR A 76 2.49 14.75 -10.77
N LEU A 77 3.73 15.00 -11.19
CA LEU A 77 4.73 15.65 -10.33
C LEU A 77 4.26 17.02 -9.85
N GLU A 78 3.67 17.81 -10.75
CA GLU A 78 3.15 19.14 -10.44
C GLU A 78 2.13 19.08 -9.29
N ASN A 79 1.11 18.23 -9.41
CA ASN A 79 0.09 18.11 -8.38
C ASN A 79 0.61 17.56 -7.06
N LEU A 80 1.69 16.76 -7.07
CA LEU A 80 2.36 16.32 -5.85
C LEU A 80 3.25 17.40 -5.22
N GLN A 81 3.68 18.41 -5.98
CA GLN A 81 4.44 19.55 -5.47
C GLN A 81 3.55 20.59 -4.80
N ASP A 82 2.27 20.65 -5.17
CA ASP A 82 1.25 21.46 -4.49
C ASP A 82 0.77 20.85 -3.15
N GLU A 83 1.18 19.62 -2.85
CA GLU A 83 0.80 18.92 -1.62
C GLU A 83 1.64 19.33 -0.41
N GLU A 84 1.08 19.09 0.77
CA GLU A 84 1.76 19.35 2.03
C GLU A 84 2.94 18.38 2.25
N PRO A 85 4.09 18.86 2.75
CA PRO A 85 5.23 18.00 3.08
C PRO A 85 4.86 16.84 4.02
N ALA A 86 3.92 17.08 4.95
CA ALA A 86 3.43 16.07 5.89
C ALA A 86 2.82 14.85 5.17
N LEU A 87 2.01 15.08 4.13
CA LEU A 87 1.44 14.02 3.31
C LEU A 87 2.54 13.22 2.62
N ILE A 88 3.54 13.90 2.06
CA ILE A 88 4.65 13.25 1.36
C ILE A 88 5.41 12.31 2.31
N TYR A 89 5.75 12.76 3.52
CA TYR A 89 6.45 11.91 4.48
C TYR A 89 5.62 10.72 4.94
N LEU A 90 4.33 10.96 5.24
CA LEU A 90 3.39 9.91 5.65
C LEU A 90 3.24 8.85 4.55
N LEU A 91 3.10 9.29 3.30
CA LEU A 91 2.98 8.41 2.15
C LEU A 91 4.23 7.53 1.97
N VAL A 92 5.42 8.11 2.10
CA VAL A 92 6.66 7.33 2.03
C VAL A 92 6.72 6.29 3.16
N ASP A 93 6.30 6.65 4.37
CA ASP A 93 6.28 5.72 5.50
C ASP A 93 5.36 4.51 5.24
N GLU A 94 4.08 4.77 4.98
CA GLU A 94 3.08 3.75 4.67
C GLU A 94 3.50 2.86 3.49
N TRP A 95 4.05 3.47 2.44
CA TRP A 95 4.53 2.72 1.28
C TRP A 95 5.72 1.81 1.63
N THR A 96 6.68 2.31 2.41
CA THR A 96 7.81 1.50 2.86
C THR A 96 7.40 0.38 3.81
N GLN A 97 6.41 0.61 4.68
CA GLN A 97 5.84 -0.40 5.56
C GLN A 97 5.11 -1.49 4.77
N ALA A 98 4.24 -1.10 3.82
CA ALA A 98 3.54 -2.03 2.95
C ALA A 98 4.51 -2.91 2.14
N MET A 99 5.64 -2.35 1.68
CA MET A 99 6.70 -3.10 1.00
C MET A 99 7.46 -4.06 1.93
N ALA A 100 7.65 -3.71 3.20
CA ALA A 100 8.32 -4.57 4.18
C ALA A 100 7.51 -5.82 4.55
N GLY A 101 6.25 -5.92 4.09
CA GLY A 101 5.37 -7.05 4.38
C GLY A 101 4.85 -7.04 5.83
N VAL A 102 5.12 -5.98 6.58
CA VAL A 102 4.33 -5.63 7.75
C VAL A 102 3.01 -5.16 7.17
N ALA A 103 1.99 -6.03 7.21
CA ALA A 103 0.65 -5.67 6.81
C ALA A 103 0.33 -4.27 7.37
N ALA A 104 -0.14 -3.37 6.50
CA ALA A 104 -0.81 -2.17 6.96
C ALA A 104 -1.81 -2.56 8.07
N PRO A 105 -2.06 -1.73 9.08
CA PRO A 105 -3.20 -1.94 9.97
C PRO A 105 -4.42 -2.25 9.11
N LEU A 106 -4.95 -3.44 9.34
CA LEU A 106 -5.96 -4.13 8.53
C LEU A 106 -7.09 -3.17 8.12
N ASP A 107 -7.59 -3.31 6.89
CA ASP A 107 -8.92 -2.84 6.49
C ASP A 107 -9.93 -3.17 7.59
N SER A 108 -10.27 -2.18 8.42
CA SER A 108 -11.42 -2.27 9.28
C SER A 108 -12.66 -2.02 8.42
N SER A 109 -13.37 -3.13 8.17
CA SER A 109 -14.73 -3.26 7.64
C SER A 109 -14.89 -3.54 6.15
N SER A 110 -15.30 -4.78 5.87
CA SER A 110 -16.48 -5.01 5.01
C SER A 110 -17.46 -5.91 5.78
N PRO A 111 -18.77 -5.57 5.82
CA PRO A 111 -19.76 -6.26 6.65
C PRO A 111 -20.30 -7.55 6.00
N SER A 112 -20.56 -8.54 6.86
CA SER A 112 -21.53 -9.65 6.78
C SER A 112 -21.83 -10.34 5.44
N GLY A 113 -21.53 -11.65 5.37
CA GLY A 113 -22.00 -12.54 4.32
C GLY A 113 -21.88 -14.05 4.63
N GLN A 114 -22.58 -14.49 5.69
CA GLN A 114 -22.89 -15.88 6.11
C GLN A 114 -21.73 -16.86 6.45
N PRO A 115 -21.89 -17.70 7.50
CA PRO A 115 -21.05 -18.88 7.67
C PRO A 115 -21.38 -19.86 6.53
N SER A 116 -20.39 -20.21 5.71
CA SER A 116 -20.49 -21.41 4.88
C SER A 116 -20.50 -22.60 5.84
N GLU A 117 -21.68 -23.21 6.02
CA GLU A 117 -21.82 -24.55 6.57
C GLU A 117 -21.03 -25.52 5.69
N VAL A 118 -19.77 -25.78 6.05
CA VAL A 118 -19.05 -26.93 5.52
C VAL A 118 -19.56 -28.13 6.31
N GLU A 119 -20.60 -28.70 5.74
CA GLU A 119 -21.25 -29.95 6.07
C GLU A 119 -20.25 -31.01 6.57
N SER A 120 -20.59 -31.61 7.70
CA SER A 120 -19.85 -32.65 8.38
C SER A 120 -19.62 -33.87 7.48
N MET A 121 -18.43 -34.04 6.90
CA MET A 121 -18.01 -35.33 6.35
C MET A 121 -16.48 -35.51 6.42
N LEU A 122 -15.95 -35.75 7.62
CA LEU A 122 -14.80 -36.65 7.73
C LEU A 122 -15.22 -37.82 8.60
N ALA A 123 -15.49 -38.91 7.89
CA ALA A 123 -15.93 -40.20 8.37
C ALA A 123 -15.13 -40.67 9.59
N GLU A 124 -15.91 -41.07 10.60
CA GLU A 124 -15.65 -42.16 11.52
C GLU A 124 -14.39 -42.98 11.17
N ILE A 125 -13.34 -42.82 11.98
CA ILE A 125 -12.36 -43.90 12.16
C ILE A 125 -12.99 -44.86 13.18
N PRO A 126 -13.49 -46.05 12.77
CA PRO A 126 -13.99 -47.01 13.74
C PRO A 126 -12.81 -47.49 14.61
N SER A 127 -12.92 -47.21 15.91
CA SER A 127 -12.19 -47.94 16.94
C SER A 127 -12.52 -49.42 16.82
N GLN A 128 -11.58 -50.22 16.34
CA GLN A 128 -11.61 -51.67 16.55
C GLN A 128 -10.62 -52.03 17.65
N SER A 129 -11.13 -52.00 18.87
CA SER A 129 -10.71 -52.93 19.92
C SER A 129 -11.15 -54.34 19.51
N LEU A 130 -10.26 -55.35 19.54
CA LEU A 130 -10.48 -56.67 20.16
C LEU A 130 -9.45 -57.73 19.73
N ALA A 131 -8.99 -58.49 20.74
CA ALA A 131 -8.44 -59.87 20.73
C ALA A 131 -7.00 -60.05 20.22
N SER A 132 -6.06 -60.70 20.93
CA SER A 132 -6.10 -61.63 22.08
C SER A 132 -4.85 -61.47 22.94
#